data_AF-A0A960L1G3-F1
#
_entry.id   AF-A0A960L1G3-F1
#
_cell.length_a   1.000
_cell.length_b   1.000
_cell.length_c   1.000
_cell.angle_alpha   90.00
_cell.angle_beta   90.00
_cell.angle_gamma   90.00
#
_symmetry.space_group_name_H-M   'P 1'
#
loop_
_entity.id
_entity.type
_entity.pdbx_description
1 polymer ?
#
loop_
_entity_poly.entity_id
_entity_poly.type
_entity_poly.pdbx_seq_one_letter_code
_entity_poly.pdbx_strand_id
1 'polypeptide(L)'
;MRPFVAILIGIIVAFTLVSVGDVISHQIVPAPTDLDLQNRTALAEYAQSLPWTVFAVLYAAMLLGSFCGGSLACLISPSRAKVNAWVVGGLVLLGAIGNFVMIPHPPAFVGLTLVSLLTSPLAVSRLFRGVTPANSAA
;
A
#
# COMPACT_ATOMS: atom_id res chain seq x y z
N MET A 1 -12.86 20.76 6.01
CA MET A 1 -11.80 20.22 6.90
C MET A 1 -11.90 18.70 7.13
N ARG A 2 -13.07 18.14 7.45
CA ARG A 2 -13.26 16.68 7.66
C ARG A 2 -12.66 15.74 6.59
N PRO A 3 -12.80 15.97 5.27
CA PRO A 3 -12.22 15.04 4.27
C PRO A 3 -10.70 15.07 4.24
N PHE A 4 -10.07 16.22 4.50
CA PHE A 4 -8.60 16.32 4.54
C PHE A 4 -8.02 15.55 5.73
N VAL A 5 -8.63 15.71 6.92
CA VAL A 5 -8.23 14.95 8.12
C VAL A 5 -8.45 13.45 7.94
N ALA A 6 -9.55 13.05 7.28
CA ALA A 6 -9.82 11.65 6.96
C ALA A 6 -8.73 11.02 6.07
N ILE A 7 -8.31 11.73 5.03
CA ILE A 7 -7.23 11.29 4.13
C ILE A 7 -5.91 11.21 4.89
N LEU A 8 -5.59 12.22 5.71
CA LEU A 8 -4.35 12.25 6.48
C LEU A 8 -4.25 11.06 7.45
N ILE A 9 -5.31 10.78 8.20
CA ILE A 9 -5.38 9.62 9.11
C ILE A 9 -5.25 8.32 8.32
N GLY A 10 -5.94 8.20 7.18
CA GLY A 10 -5.84 7.03 6.31
C GLY A 10 -4.42 6.77 5.80
N ILE A 11 -3.70 7.82 5.40
CA ILE A 11 -2.30 7.74 4.96
C ILE A 11 -1.40 7.32 6.11
N ILE A 12 -1.55 7.92 7.30
CA ILE A 12 -0.73 7.59 8.47
C ILE A 12 -0.89 6.11 8.82
N VAL A 13 -2.12 5.59 8.82
CA VAL A 13 -2.37 4.17 9.10
C VAL A 13 -1.80 3.28 8.01
N ALA A 14 -1.98 3.63 6.74
CA ALA A 14 -1.40 2.87 5.63
C ALA A 14 0.13 2.80 5.72
N PHE A 15 0.78 3.94 5.96
CA PHE A 15 2.22 4.04 6.10
C PHE A 15 2.74 3.25 7.30
N THR A 16 2.02 3.31 8.42
CA THR A 16 2.36 2.54 9.63
C THR A 16 2.31 1.04 9.37
N LEU A 17 1.25 0.55 8.71
CA LEU A 17 1.10 -0.87 8.39
C LEU A 17 2.19 -1.36 7.43
N VAL A 18 2.51 -0.56 6.40
CA VAL A 18 3.60 -0.88 5.47
C VAL A 18 4.95 -0.91 6.19
N SER A 19 5.22 0.08 7.06
CA SER A 19 6.45 0.16 7.84
C SER A 19 6.61 -1.02 8.78
N VAL A 20 5.53 -1.46 9.44
CA VAL A 20 5.56 -2.67 10.28
C VAL A 20 5.87 -3.91 9.45
N GLY A 21 5.27 -4.05 8.27
CA GLY A 21 5.58 -5.14 7.34
C GLY A 21 7.03 -5.15 6.88
N ASP A 22 7.59 -3.98 6.64
CA ASP A 22 9.01 -3.81 6.27
C ASP A 22 9.95 -4.18 7.42
N VAL A 23 9.65 -3.78 8.66
CA VAL A 23 10.42 -4.19 9.84
C VAL A 23 10.37 -5.70 10.04
N ILE A 24 9.20 -6.31 9.91
CA ILE A 24 9.06 -7.78 10.00
C ILE A 24 9.87 -8.46 8.90
N SER A 25 9.85 -7.91 7.69
CA SER A 25 10.62 -8.42 6.54
C SER A 25 12.13 -8.44 6.83
N HIS A 26 12.66 -7.35 7.38
CA HIS A 26 14.07 -7.25 7.80
C HIS A 26 14.43 -8.14 9.00
N GLN A 27 13.46 -8.47 9.86
CA GLN A 27 13.68 -9.44 10.95
C GLN A 27 13.73 -10.88 10.44
N ILE A 28 13.00 -11.21 9.37
CA ILE A 28 13.04 -12.55 8.75
C ILE A 28 14.35 -12.72 7.98
N VAL A 29 14.71 -11.75 7.15
CA VAL A 29 16.00 -11.73 6.44
C VAL A 29 16.68 -10.40 6.66
N PRO A 30 17.75 -10.37 7.48
CA PRO A 30 18.56 -9.16 7.65
C PRO A 30 19.18 -8.76 6.31
N ALA A 31 19.13 -7.47 5.99
CA ALA A 31 19.87 -6.93 4.86
C ALA A 31 21.38 -7.13 5.11
N PRO A 32 22.16 -7.66 4.15
CA PRO A 32 23.61 -7.77 4.29
C PRO A 32 24.21 -6.38 4.46
N THR A 33 25.04 -6.20 5.50
CA THR A 33 25.75 -4.93 5.77
C THR A 33 26.67 -4.48 4.64
N ASP A 34 27.04 -5.42 3.77
CA ASP A 34 28.02 -5.22 2.70
C ASP A 34 27.33 -4.97 1.34
N LEU A 35 25.99 -4.90 1.34
CA LEU A 35 25.20 -4.70 0.13
C LEU A 35 25.30 -3.25 -0.33
N ASP A 36 25.96 -3.03 -1.46
CA ASP A 36 25.99 -1.72 -2.10
C ASP A 36 24.63 -1.38 -2.70
N LEU A 37 23.89 -0.50 -2.01
CA LEU A 37 22.59 0.00 -2.44
C LEU A 37 22.65 0.85 -3.73
N GLN A 38 23.84 1.24 -4.18
CA GLN A 38 24.03 1.94 -5.46
C GLN A 38 24.14 0.96 -6.63
N ASN A 39 24.53 -0.29 -6.38
CA ASN A 39 24.70 -1.30 -7.42
C ASN A 39 23.40 -2.06 -7.69
N ARG A 40 22.64 -1.58 -8.68
CA ARG A 40 21.35 -2.18 -9.06
C ARG A 40 21.43 -3.65 -9.46
N THR A 41 22.56 -4.11 -10.00
CA THR A 41 22.74 -5.52 -10.39
C THR A 41 22.87 -6.39 -9.15
N ALA A 42 23.72 -5.99 -8.19
CA ALA A 42 23.88 -6.70 -6.92
C ALA A 42 22.57 -6.73 -6.12
N LEU A 43 21.81 -5.62 -6.13
CA LEU A 43 20.48 -5.57 -5.52
C LEU A 43 19.47 -6.52 -6.18
N ALA A 44 19.48 -6.64 -7.50
CA ALA A 44 18.57 -7.53 -8.21
C ALA A 44 18.89 -9.00 -7.95
N GLU A 45 20.17 -9.36 -7.91
CA GLU A 45 20.62 -10.71 -7.54
C GLU A 45 20.26 -11.04 -6.09
N TYR A 46 20.46 -10.09 -5.18
CA TYR A 46 20.05 -10.24 -3.79
C TYR A 46 18.53 -10.42 -3.67
N ALA A 47 17.74 -9.60 -4.37
CA ALA A 47 16.28 -9.74 -4.36
C ALA A 47 15.79 -11.07 -4.95
N GLN A 48 16.52 -11.65 -5.90
CA GLN A 48 16.22 -13.00 -6.41
C GLN A 48 16.64 -14.11 -5.44
N SER A 49 17.66 -13.87 -4.61
CA SER A 49 18.10 -14.81 -3.57
C SER A 49 17.17 -14.83 -2.34
N LEU A 50 16.33 -13.79 -2.18
CA LEU A 50 15.41 -13.68 -1.05
C LEU A 50 14.30 -14.74 -1.11
N PRO A 51 13.96 -15.36 0.03
CA PRO A 51 12.86 -16.31 0.09
C PRO A 51 11.52 -15.60 -0.15
N TRP A 52 10.61 -16.31 -0.84
CA TRP A 52 9.28 -15.79 -1.22
C TRP A 52 8.40 -15.35 -0.04
N THR A 53 8.72 -15.80 1.17
CA THR A 53 8.06 -15.39 2.41
C THR A 53 8.22 -13.90 2.71
N VAL A 54 9.38 -13.30 2.45
CA VAL A 54 9.62 -11.87 2.72
C VAL A 54 8.72 -11.01 1.82
N PHE A 55 8.66 -11.36 0.53
CA PHE A 55 7.77 -10.73 -0.42
C PHE A 55 6.29 -10.90 -0.04
N ALA A 56 5.88 -12.09 0.40
CA ALA A 56 4.51 -12.33 0.84
C ALA A 56 4.11 -11.46 2.05
N VAL A 57 5.00 -11.26 3.02
CA VAL A 57 4.79 -10.38 4.16
C VAL A 57 4.65 -8.92 3.72
N LEU A 58 5.56 -8.44 2.87
CA LEU A 58 5.51 -7.07 2.34
C LEU A 58 4.23 -6.83 1.53
N TYR A 59 3.85 -7.78 0.68
CA TYR A 59 2.61 -7.75 -0.09
C TYR A 59 1.38 -7.68 0.81
N ALA A 60 1.31 -8.53 1.84
CA ALA A 60 0.22 -8.51 2.81
C ALA A 60 0.15 -7.18 3.55
N ALA A 61 1.29 -6.63 3.98
CA ALA A 61 1.36 -5.34 4.65
C ALA A 61 0.89 -4.18 3.76
N MET A 62 1.26 -4.18 2.47
CA MET A 62 0.78 -3.19 1.50
C MET A 62 -0.73 -3.29 1.25
N LEU A 63 -1.25 -4.51 1.10
CA LEU A 63 -2.68 -4.75 0.94
C LEU A 63 -3.47 -4.30 2.15
N LEU A 64 -3.03 -4.69 3.35
CA LEU A 64 -3.65 -4.28 4.61
C LEU A 64 -3.56 -2.77 4.80
N GLY A 65 -2.41 -2.16 4.53
CA GLY A 65 -2.22 -0.71 4.59
C GLY A 65 -3.19 0.04 3.69
N SER A 66 -3.29 -0.38 2.42
CA SER A 66 -4.21 0.20 1.43
C SER A 66 -5.67 0.02 1.84
N PHE A 67 -6.05 -1.19 2.27
CA PHE A 67 -7.43 -1.52 2.64
C PHE A 67 -7.87 -0.82 3.93
N CYS A 68 -7.07 -0.90 5.00
CA CYS A 68 -7.37 -0.28 6.29
C CYS A 68 -7.31 1.24 6.20
N GLY A 69 -6.30 1.80 5.53
CA GLY A 69 -6.17 3.25 5.32
C GLY A 69 -7.34 3.81 4.50
N GLY A 70 -7.70 3.14 3.41
CA GLY A 70 -8.85 3.53 2.57
C GLY A 70 -10.18 3.41 3.31
N SER A 71 -10.38 2.35 4.09
CA SER A 71 -11.60 2.12 4.86
C SER A 71 -11.77 3.15 5.97
N LEU A 72 -10.71 3.50 6.71
CA LEU A 72 -10.75 4.56 7.72
C LEU A 72 -11.07 5.92 7.13
N ALA A 73 -10.48 6.26 5.97
CA ALA A 73 -10.79 7.51 5.28
C ALA A 73 -12.26 7.59 4.80
N CYS A 74 -12.87 6.45 4.46
CA CYS A 74 -14.29 6.35 4.16
C CYS A 74 -15.16 6.52 5.41
N LEU A 75 -14.79 5.87 6.52
CA LEU A 75 -15.52 5.92 7.79
C LEU A 75 -15.55 7.33 8.39
N ILE A 76 -14.44 8.07 8.33
CA ILE A 76 -14.34 9.42 8.90
C ILE A 76 -15.11 10.45 8.05
N SER A 77 -15.19 10.23 6.73
CA SER A 77 -15.85 11.14 5.80
C SER A 77 -16.71 10.38 4.77
N PRO A 78 -17.86 9.81 5.21
CA PRO A 78 -18.71 8.96 4.37
C PRO A 78 -19.35 9.69 3.19
N SER A 79 -19.55 11.02 3.30
CA SER A 79 -20.11 11.85 2.23
C SER A 79 -19.27 11.85 0.94
N ARG A 80 -17.98 11.50 1.01
CA ARG A 80 -17.08 11.36 -0.15
C ARG A 80 -16.30 10.06 -0.13
N ALA A 81 -16.88 8.99 0.42
CA ALA A 81 -16.22 7.69 0.61
C ALA A 81 -15.51 7.18 -0.66
N LYS A 82 -16.16 7.25 -1.83
CA LYS A 82 -15.53 6.86 -3.11
C LYS A 82 -14.26 7.67 -3.42
N VAL A 83 -14.32 8.99 -3.30
CA VAL A 83 -13.18 9.87 -3.61
C VAL A 83 -12.05 9.61 -2.61
N ASN A 84 -12.36 9.50 -1.32
CA ASN A 84 -11.37 9.24 -0.28
C ASN A 84 -10.67 7.88 -0.46
N ALA A 85 -11.42 6.82 -0.81
CA ALA A 85 -10.84 5.50 -1.10
C ALA A 85 -9.84 5.56 -2.27
N TRP A 86 -10.20 6.24 -3.36
CA TRP A 86 -9.32 6.39 -4.52
C TRP A 86 -8.10 7.27 -4.24
N VAL A 87 -8.24 8.34 -3.46
CA VAL A 87 -7.10 9.21 -3.10
C VAL A 87 -6.12 8.44 -2.21
N VAL A 88 -6.59 7.78 -1.15
CA VAL A 88 -5.70 7.01 -0.26
C VAL A 88 -5.08 5.83 -0.99
N GLY A 89 -5.88 5.08 -1.76
CA GLY A 89 -5.40 3.97 -2.57
C GLY A 89 -4.35 4.39 -3.61
N GLY A 90 -4.59 5.51 -4.30
CA GLY A 90 -3.65 6.08 -5.27
C GLY A 90 -2.34 6.52 -4.61
N LEU A 91 -2.39 7.13 -3.43
CA LEU A 91 -1.18 7.51 -2.68
C LEU A 91 -0.37 6.29 -2.23
N VAL A 92 -1.03 5.22 -1.77
CA VAL A 92 -0.35 3.96 -1.41
C VAL A 92 0.26 3.31 -2.66
N LEU A 93 -0.44 3.33 -3.79
CA LEU A 93 0.08 2.84 -5.07
C LEU A 93 1.32 3.62 -5.52
N LEU A 94 1.30 4.95 -5.41
CA LEU A 94 2.46 5.79 -5.71
C LEU A 94 3.64 5.48 -4.78
N GLY A 95 3.37 5.27 -3.49
CA GLY A 95 4.38 4.81 -2.54
C GLY A 95 4.99 3.47 -2.92
N ALA A 96 4.16 2.51 -3.38
CA ALA A 96 4.62 1.21 -3.84
C ALA A 96 5.49 1.32 -5.10
N ILE A 97 5.07 2.12 -6.08
CA ILE A 97 5.87 2.40 -7.28
C ILE A 97 7.22 3.02 -6.89
N GLY A 98 7.23 4.00 -5.97
CA GLY A 98 8.46 4.59 -5.45
C GLY A 98 9.40 3.55 -4.84
N ASN A 99 8.86 2.63 -4.04
CA ASN A 99 9.62 1.51 -3.46
C ASN A 99 10.24 0.62 -4.57
N PHE A 100 9.45 0.23 -5.57
CA PHE A 100 9.94 -0.60 -6.69
C PHE A 100 10.98 0.09 -7.58
N VAL A 101 10.95 1.42 -7.66
CA VAL A 101 11.97 2.20 -8.40
C VAL A 101 13.27 2.31 -7.59
N MET A 102 13.18 2.40 -6.26
CA MET A 102 14.35 2.43 -5.39
C MET A 102 15.03 1.07 -5.29
N ILE A 103 14.26 0.00 -5.06
CA ILE A 103 14.78 -1.35 -4.87
C ILE A 103 14.28 -2.24 -6.02
N PRO A 104 15.15 -2.82 -6.85
CA PRO A 104 14.77 -3.76 -7.90
C PRO A 104 14.11 -5.00 -7.29
N HIS A 105 12.81 -5.16 -7.52
CA HIS A 105 12.05 -6.35 -7.13
C HIS A 105 11.83 -7.27 -8.33
N PRO A 106 11.57 -8.56 -8.10
CA PRO A 106 11.18 -9.48 -9.16
C PRO A 106 9.93 -8.99 -9.93
N PRO A 107 9.91 -9.06 -11.28
CA PRO A 107 8.82 -8.50 -12.08
C PRO A 107 7.44 -9.09 -11.76
N ALA A 108 7.38 -10.38 -11.43
CA ALA A 108 6.15 -11.06 -11.05
C ALA A 108 5.53 -10.48 -9.76
N PHE A 109 6.37 -10.15 -8.78
CA PHE A 109 5.95 -9.53 -7.53
C PHE A 109 5.41 -8.12 -7.74
N VAL A 110 6.12 -7.32 -8.53
CA VAL A 110 5.69 -5.97 -8.89
C VAL A 110 4.32 -6.00 -9.58
N GLY A 111 4.16 -6.85 -10.60
CA GLY A 111 2.89 -6.99 -11.32
C GLY A 111 1.73 -7.38 -10.40
N LEU A 112 1.94 -8.39 -9.54
CA LEU A 112 0.92 -8.85 -8.59
C LEU A 112 0.52 -7.75 -7.60
N THR A 113 1.50 -7.03 -7.07
CA THR A 113 1.27 -5.97 -6.07
C THR A 113 0.53 -4.79 -6.67
N LEU A 114 0.91 -4.34 -7.86
CA LEU A 114 0.24 -3.22 -8.54
C LEU A 114 -1.22 -3.54 -8.86
N VAL A 115 -1.51 -4.74 -9.39
CA VAL A 115 -2.89 -5.18 -9.67
C VAL A 115 -3.72 -5.25 -8.38
N SER A 116 -3.12 -5.73 -7.30
CA SER A 116 -3.79 -5.85 -6.00
C SER A 116 -4.08 -4.47 -5.38
N LEU A 117 -3.12 -3.56 -5.45
CA LEU A 117 -3.29 -2.18 -4.96
C LEU A 117 -4.24 -1.35 -5.83
N LEU A 118 -4.39 -1.68 -7.12
CA LEU A 118 -5.39 -1.04 -7.98
C LEU A 118 -6.81 -1.56 -7.71
N THR A 119 -6.94 -2.82 -7.27
CA THR A 119 -8.24 -3.43 -6.97
C THR A 119 -8.71 -3.17 -5.54
N SER A 120 -7.81 -2.89 -4.59
CA SER A 120 -8.15 -2.55 -3.20
C SER A 120 -9.13 -1.36 -3.08
N PRO A 121 -8.99 -0.23 -3.80
CA PRO A 121 -9.86 0.93 -3.66
C PRO A 121 -11.23 0.63 -4.24
N LEU A 122 -11.31 -0.24 -5.25
CA LEU A 122 -12.56 -0.75 -5.77
C LEU A 122 -13.28 -1.59 -4.71
N ALA A 123 -12.58 -2.49 -4.02
CA ALA A 123 -13.15 -3.30 -2.95
C ALA A 123 -13.67 -2.44 -1.79
N VAL A 124 -12.87 -1.48 -1.33
CA VAL A 124 -13.27 -0.51 -0.30
C VAL A 124 -14.49 0.30 -0.77
N SER A 125 -14.45 0.83 -2.00
CA SER A 125 -15.57 1.62 -2.53
C SER A 125 -16.86 0.81 -2.63
N ARG A 126 -16.80 -0.49 -2.94
CA ARG A 126 -17.96 -1.39 -2.99
C ARG A 126 -18.52 -1.65 -1.59
N LEU A 127 -17.66 -1.87 -0.60
CA LEU A 127 -18.08 -2.09 0.79
C LEU A 127 -18.82 -0.88 1.36
N PHE A 128 -18.40 0.34 1.01
CA PHE A 128 -18.98 1.59 1.51
C PHE A 128 -20.03 2.23 0.58
N ARG A 129 -20.42 1.59 -0.54
CA ARG A 129 -21.47 2.09 -1.45
C ARG A 129 -22.80 2.35 -0.75
N GLY A 130 -23.14 1.59 0.29
CA GLY A 130 -24.37 1.74 1.07
C GLY A 130 -24.33 2.83 2.16
N VAL A 131 -23.15 3.38 2.45
CA VAL A 131 -22.95 4.38 3.51
C VAL A 131 -22.96 5.81 2.95
N THR A 132 -22.84 5.98 1.63
CA THR A 132 -23.05 7.27 0.96
C THR A 132 -24.52 7.69 1.09
N PRO A 133 -24.84 8.79 1.78
CA PRO A 133 -26.22 9.27 1.84
C PRO A 133 -26.68 9.60 0.42
N ALA A 134 -27.87 9.10 0.08
CA ALA A 134 -28.57 9.39 -1.16
C ALA A 134 -28.97 10.87 -1.19
N ASN A 135 -28.02 11.77 -1.46
CA ASN A 135 -28.36 13.15 -1.80
C ASN A 135 -27.24 13.80 -2.63
N SER A 136 -27.28 13.57 -3.94
CA SER A 136 -26.62 14.43 -4.93
C SER A 136 -27.44 14.47 -6.22
N ALA A 137 -28.77 14.50 -6.09
CA ALA A 137 -29.69 14.77 -7.18
C ALA A 137 -30.76 15.76 -6.68
N ALA A 138 -30.34 17.01 -6.53
CA ALA A 138 -31.17 18.21 -6.53
C ALA A 138 -30.40 19.28 -7.30
#